data_AF-A0A354HTK5-F1
#
_entry.id   AF-A0A354HTK5-F1
#
_cell.length_a   1.000
_cell.length_b   1.000
_cell.length_c   1.000
_cell.angle_alpha   90.00
_cell.angle_beta   90.00
_cell.angle_gamma   90.00
#
_symmetry.space_group_name_H-M   'P 1'
#
loop_
_entity.id
_entity.type
_entity.pdbx_description
1 polymer ?
#
loop_
_entity_poly.entity_id
_entity_poly.type
_entity_poly.pdbx_seq_one_letter_code
_entity_poly.pdbx_strand_id
1 'polypeptide(L)'
;MQRYRPTWADINLGNIAYNVKGFRKHIPGPTRLMAVVKADGYGHGAAEVARAALAAGADWLAVALVEEGILLRQAGLAAPILILGYLPPESLSAV
;
A
#
# COMPACT_ATOMS: atom_id res chain seq x y z
N MET A 1 20.71 -3.04 10.27
CA MET A 1 20.46 -1.72 10.89
C MET A 1 20.61 -1.88 12.39
N GLN A 2 21.55 -1.19 13.03
CA GLN A 2 21.78 -1.31 14.47
C GLN A 2 20.63 -0.60 15.21
N ARG A 3 19.87 -1.33 16.03
CA ARG A 3 18.78 -0.77 16.84
C ARG A 3 19.31 -0.43 18.22
N TYR A 4 19.16 0.82 18.64
CA TYR A 4 19.60 1.30 19.96
C TYR A 4 18.55 1.09 21.06
N ARG A 5 17.30 0.76 20.71
CA ARG A 5 16.20 0.49 21.65
C ARG A 5 15.68 -0.95 21.49
N PRO A 6 15.27 -1.62 22.58
CA PRO A 6 14.78 -3.00 22.51
C PRO A 6 13.31 -3.12 22.08
N THR A 7 12.59 -2.01 21.93
CA THR A 7 11.18 -2.00 21.51
C THR A 7 11.05 -1.95 20.00
N TRP A 8 10.28 -2.87 19.43
CA TRP A 8 10.02 -2.96 17.99
C TRP A 8 8.70 -3.68 17.73
N ALA A 9 8.19 -3.56 16.50
CA ALA A 9 7.04 -4.32 16.02
C ALA A 9 7.46 -5.22 14.85
N ASP A 10 6.97 -6.47 14.85
CA ASP A 10 7.13 -7.39 13.73
C ASP A 10 5.89 -7.37 12.85
N ILE A 11 6.08 -7.26 11.54
CA ILE A 11 5.01 -7.28 10.57
C ILE A 11 5.19 -8.50 9.67
N ASN A 12 4.27 -9.45 9.80
CA ASN A 12 4.27 -10.64 8.96
C ASN A 12 3.60 -10.35 7.61
N LEU A 13 4.41 -10.11 6.57
CA LEU A 13 3.94 -9.88 5.21
C LEU A 13 3.25 -11.11 4.58
N GLY A 14 3.55 -12.32 5.08
CA GLY A 14 2.84 -13.54 4.69
C GLY A 14 1.35 -13.47 5.07
N ASN A 15 1.01 -12.87 6.20
CA ASN A 15 -0.38 -12.67 6.61
C ASN A 15 -1.10 -11.65 5.72
N ILE A 16 -0.41 -10.60 5.26
CA ILE A 16 -0.95 -9.67 4.27
C ILE A 16 -1.29 -10.42 2.97
N ALA A 17 -0.34 -11.20 2.46
CA ALA A 17 -0.54 -11.98 1.24
C ALA A 17 -1.67 -13.02 1.40
N TYR A 18 -1.74 -13.70 2.54
CA TYR A 18 -2.82 -14.64 2.87
C TYR A 18 -4.19 -13.95 2.83
N ASN A 19 -4.32 -12.78 3.48
CA ASN A 19 -5.57 -12.03 3.51
C ASN A 19 -6.01 -11.55 2.12
N VAL A 20 -5.08 -11.02 1.33
CA VAL A 20 -5.37 -10.58 -0.05
C VAL A 20 -5.84 -11.74 -0.93
N LYS A 21 -5.16 -12.90 -0.85
CA LYS A 21 -5.59 -14.13 -1.54
C LYS A 21 -6.96 -14.59 -1.06
N GLY A 22 -7.25 -14.43 0.23
CA GLY A 22 -8.57 -14.63 0.82
C GLY A 22 -9.63 -13.80 0.10
N PHE A 23 -9.45 -12.47 0.03
CA PHE A 23 -10.38 -11.60 -0.69
C PHE A 23 -10.52 -11.99 -2.17
N ARG A 24 -9.42 -12.28 -2.85
CA ARG A 24 -9.42 -12.70 -4.26
C ARG A 24 -10.29 -13.94 -4.53
N LYS A 25 -10.38 -14.88 -3.57
CA LYS A 25 -11.23 -16.07 -3.67
C LYS A 25 -12.72 -15.78 -3.45
N HIS A 26 -13.07 -14.69 -2.76
CA HIS A 26 -14.45 -14.40 -2.36
C HIS A 26 -15.14 -13.37 -3.25
N ILE A 27 -14.40 -12.65 -4.08
CA ILE A 27 -14.98 -11.67 -5.01
C ILE A 27 -15.06 -12.22 -6.43
N PRO A 28 -16.00 -11.75 -7.27
CA PRO A 28 -16.08 -12.15 -8.67
C PRO A 28 -14.78 -11.88 -9.42
N GLY A 29 -14.39 -12.79 -10.33
CA GLY A 29 -13.14 -12.68 -11.09
C GLY A 29 -12.89 -11.33 -11.81
N PRO A 30 -13.91 -10.68 -12.40
CA PRO A 30 -13.74 -9.37 -13.04
C PRO A 30 -13.53 -8.20 -12.05
N THR A 31 -13.79 -8.40 -10.76
CA THR A 31 -13.70 -7.34 -9.75
C THR A 31 -12.25 -7.09 -9.36
N ARG A 32 -11.74 -5.89 -9.69
CA ARG A 32 -10.42 -5.44 -9.24
C ARG A 32 -10.38 -5.23 -7.73
N LEU A 33 -9.22 -5.47 -7.13
CA LEU A 33 -8.97 -5.22 -5.71
C LEU A 33 -7.93 -4.13 -5.51
N MET A 34 -8.28 -3.18 -4.66
CA MET A 34 -7.43 -2.07 -4.30
C MET A 34 -6.96 -2.22 -2.85
N ALA A 35 -5.64 -2.28 -2.65
CA ALA A 35 -5.05 -2.28 -1.31
C ALA A 35 -4.88 -0.83 -0.83
N VAL A 36 -5.63 -0.45 0.20
CA VAL A 36 -5.50 0.87 0.82
C VAL A 36 -4.34 0.83 1.81
N VAL A 37 -3.25 1.54 1.51
CA VAL A 37 -1.99 1.52 2.27
C VAL A 37 -1.62 2.91 2.83
N LYS A 38 -2.63 3.77 3.05
CA LYS A 38 -2.49 5.05 3.75
C LYS A 38 -1.94 4.88 5.18
N ALA A 39 -1.49 5.99 5.77
CA ALA A 39 -0.93 6.06 7.12
C ALA A 39 0.21 5.05 7.32
N ASP A 40 1.17 5.05 6.40
CA ASP A 40 2.29 4.10 6.36
C ASP A 40 1.84 2.62 6.37
N GLY A 41 0.88 2.26 5.50
CA GLY A 41 0.29 0.92 5.50
C GLY A 41 -0.42 0.60 6.82
N TYR A 42 -1.15 1.57 7.39
CA TYR A 42 -1.76 1.47 8.71
C TYR A 42 -0.71 1.19 9.81
N GLY A 43 0.48 1.78 9.70
CA GLY A 43 1.61 1.59 10.61
C GLY A 43 2.41 0.30 10.40
N HIS A 44 2.14 -0.45 9.33
CA HIS A 44 2.82 -1.72 9.03
C HIS A 44 3.97 -1.56 8.01
N GLY A 45 4.17 -0.37 7.46
CA GLY A 45 5.16 -0.06 6.42
C GLY A 45 4.53 -0.10 5.03
N ALA A 46 4.24 1.07 4.45
CA ALA A 46 3.45 1.19 3.23
C ALA A 46 4.07 0.45 2.03
N ALA A 47 5.37 0.62 1.78
CA ALA A 47 6.03 0.03 0.62
C ALA A 47 6.04 -1.50 0.67
N GLU A 48 6.40 -2.07 1.81
CA GLU A 48 6.48 -3.53 1.98
C GLU A 48 5.10 -4.18 1.96
N VAL A 49 4.10 -3.56 2.61
CA VAL A 49 2.70 -4.02 2.54
C VAL A 49 2.16 -3.91 1.12
N ALA A 50 2.43 -2.82 0.41
CA ALA A 50 2.00 -2.63 -0.98
C ALA A 50 2.60 -3.70 -1.90
N ARG A 51 3.91 -3.98 -1.80
CA ARG A 51 4.55 -5.07 -2.56
C ARG A 51 3.90 -6.42 -2.27
N ALA A 52 3.71 -6.74 -1.00
CA ALA A 52 3.09 -8.00 -0.58
C ALA A 52 1.66 -8.13 -1.10
N ALA A 53 0.87 -7.05 -1.04
CA ALA A 53 -0.50 -7.04 -1.54
C ALA A 53 -0.57 -7.19 -3.06
N LEU A 54 0.24 -6.45 -3.82
CA LEU A 54 0.29 -6.56 -5.28
C LEU A 54 0.74 -7.96 -5.72
N ALA A 55 1.80 -8.50 -5.12
CA ALA A 55 2.27 -9.86 -5.40
C ALA A 55 1.22 -10.94 -5.06
N ALA A 56 0.30 -10.65 -4.15
CA ALA A 56 -0.79 -11.53 -3.75
C ALA A 56 -2.08 -11.37 -4.58
N GLY A 57 -2.13 -10.43 -5.52
CA GLY A 57 -3.25 -10.23 -6.44
C GLY A 57 -4.13 -9.02 -6.14
N ALA A 58 -3.61 -7.99 -5.47
CA ALA A 58 -4.18 -6.65 -5.56
C ALA A 58 -3.79 -6.01 -6.91
N ASP A 59 -4.72 -5.28 -7.52
CA ASP A 59 -4.56 -4.65 -8.83
C ASP A 59 -4.17 -3.17 -8.72
N TRP A 60 -4.60 -2.52 -7.63
CA TRP A 60 -4.47 -1.08 -7.39
C TRP A 60 -3.99 -0.83 -5.96
N LEU A 61 -3.43 0.35 -5.74
CA LEU A 61 -3.13 0.89 -4.42
C LEU A 61 -3.98 2.14 -4.16
N ALA A 62 -4.21 2.45 -2.89
CA ALA A 62 -4.78 3.73 -2.49
C ALA A 62 -4.09 4.31 -1.26
N VAL A 63 -3.99 5.63 -1.22
CA VAL A 63 -3.36 6.43 -0.17
C VAL A 63 -4.26 7.60 0.22
N ALA A 64 -3.95 8.28 1.33
CA ALA A 64 -4.66 9.48 1.76
C ALA A 64 -4.06 10.75 1.17
N LEU A 65 -2.73 10.82 1.03
CA LEU A 65 -1.98 12.02 0.65
C LEU A 65 -1.11 11.80 -0.59
N VAL A 66 -0.70 12.89 -1.26
CA VAL A 66 0.20 12.86 -2.43
C VAL A 66 1.56 12.30 -2.05
N GLU A 67 2.08 12.72 -0.90
CA GLU A 67 3.39 12.36 -0.38
C GLU A 67 3.50 10.86 -0.15
N GLU A 68 2.41 10.23 0.32
CA GLU A 68 2.33 8.78 0.44
C GLU A 68 2.42 8.10 -0.94
N GLY A 69 1.76 8.66 -1.95
CA GLY A 69 1.86 8.19 -3.34
C GLY A 69 3.27 8.32 -3.91
N ILE A 70 3.93 9.46 -3.68
CA ILE A 70 5.32 9.72 -4.09
C ILE A 70 6.26 8.69 -3.45
N LEU A 71 6.11 8.41 -2.16
CA LEU A 71 6.93 7.41 -1.45
C LEU A 71 6.78 6.02 -2.09
N LEU A 72 5.56 5.62 -2.46
CA LEU A 72 5.34 4.36 -3.17
C LEU A 72 5.99 4.35 -4.56
N ARG A 73 5.95 5.47 -5.29
CA ARG A 73 6.64 5.62 -6.59
C ARG A 73 8.15 5.54 -6.46
N GLN A 74 8.74 6.22 -5.47
CA GLN A 74 10.17 6.15 -5.17
C GLN A 74 10.60 4.75 -4.75
N ALA A 75 9.71 3.99 -4.10
CA ALA A 75 9.90 2.56 -3.84
C ALA A 75 9.78 1.69 -5.11
N GLY A 76 9.56 2.26 -6.29
CA GLY A 76 9.49 1.53 -7.56
C GLY A 76 8.16 0.80 -7.79
N LEU A 77 7.09 1.13 -7.04
CA LEU A 77 5.76 0.57 -7.28
C LEU A 77 5.11 1.28 -8.46
N ALA A 78 4.84 0.52 -9.53
CA ALA A 78 4.25 1.04 -10.77
C ALA A 78 2.73 0.82 -10.90
N ALA A 79 2.11 0.08 -9.97
CA ALA A 79 0.66 -0.13 -9.96
C ALA A 79 -0.10 1.21 -9.91
N PRO A 80 -1.33 1.31 -10.45
CA PRO A 80 -2.15 2.51 -10.29
C PRO A 80 -2.34 2.85 -8.81
N ILE A 81 -2.20 4.13 -8.45
CA ILE A 81 -2.38 4.64 -7.09
C ILE A 81 -3.50 5.67 -7.12
N LEU A 82 -4.53 5.47 -6.29
CA LEU A 82 -5.59 6.44 -6.06
C LEU A 82 -5.32 7.24 -4.79
N ILE A 83 -5.35 8.57 -4.88
CA ILE A 83 -5.39 9.46 -3.71
C ILE A 83 -6.86 9.61 -3.31
N LEU A 84 -7.22 9.10 -2.12
CA LEU A 84 -8.59 9.14 -1.60
C LEU A 84 -8.97 10.50 -1.00
N GLY A 85 -7.95 11.27 -0.58
CA GLY A 85 -8.12 12.58 0.05
C GLY A 85 -8.30 13.71 -0.96
N TYR A 86 -8.56 14.90 -0.42
CA TYR A 86 -8.54 16.13 -1.21
C TYR A 86 -7.13 16.39 -1.74
N LEU A 87 -7.04 16.75 -3.02
CA LEU A 87 -5.83 17.18 -3.67
C LEU A 87 -5.92 18.70 -3.95
N PRO A 88 -5.14 19.54 -3.23
CA PRO A 88 -5.05 20.95 -3.56
C PRO A 88 -4.55 21.17 -5.00
N PRO A 89 -5.07 22.14 -5.77
CA PRO A 89 -4.64 22.38 -7.15
C PRO A 89 -3.13 22.56 -7.31
N GLU A 90 -2.45 23.19 -6.34
CA GLU A 90 -1.01 23.38 -6.30
C GLU A 90 -0.23 22.05 -6.31
N SER A 91 -0.82 20.97 -5.78
CA SER A 91 -0.20 19.65 -5.72
C SER A 91 -0.30 18.86 -7.03
N LEU A 92 -1.02 19.35 -8.05
CA LEU A 92 -1.13 18.69 -9.35
C LEU A 92 0.22 18.53 -10.07
N SER A 93 1.17 19.43 -9.81
CA SER A 93 2.52 19.37 -10.38
C SER A 93 3.35 18.18 -9.89
N ALA A 94 2.92 17.51 -8.83
CA ALA A 94 3.62 16.40 -8.20
C ALA A 94 3.07 15.00 -8.57
N VAL A 95 2.02 14.93 -9.39
CA VAL A 95 1.31 13.69 -9.77
C VAL A 95 1.66 13.26 -11.19
#